data_AF-A0A562RG97-F1
#
_entry.id   AF-A0A562RG97-F1
#
_cell.length_a   1.000
_cell.length_b   1.000
_cell.length_c   1.000
_cell.angle_alpha   90.00
_cell.angle_beta   90.00
_cell.angle_gamma   90.00
#
_symmetry.space_group_name_H-M   'P 1'
#
loop_
_entity.id
_entity.type
_entity.pdbx_description
1 polymer ?
#
loop_
_entity_poly.entity_id
_entity_poly.type
_entity_poly.pdbx_seq_one_letter_code
_entity_poly.pdbx_strand_id
1 'polypeptide(L)' 'MTIFAAPVFDATVIYEGQELFKGQGAAGVWAEKLAREIETPVTVQKIGTGWALCGTVDGAERKWGIHGQRLKQLG' A
#
# COMPACT_ATOMS: atom_id res chain seq x y z
N MET A 1 -6.25 0.61 -16.86
CA MET A 1 -6.61 1.45 -15.69
C MET A 1 -5.60 1.11 -14.61
N THR A 2 -4.92 2.11 -14.06
CA THR A 2 -3.82 1.85 -13.12
C THR A 2 -4.34 1.40 -11.75
N ILE A 3 -3.57 0.55 -11.05
CA ILE A 3 -3.91 0.08 -9.71
C ILE A 3 -4.07 1.22 -8.70
N PHE A 4 -3.39 2.36 -8.90
CA PHE A 4 -3.55 3.57 -8.09
C PHE A 4 -4.94 4.22 -8.21
N ALA A 5 -5.64 3.96 -9.32
CA ALA A 5 -7.00 4.41 -9.57
C ALA A 5 -8.05 3.33 -9.25
N ALA A 6 -7.64 2.16 -8.75
CA ALA A 6 -8.59 1.17 -8.27
C ALA A 6 -9.11 1.56 -6.87
N PRO A 7 -10.42 1.42 -6.60
CA PRO A 7 -10.95 1.64 -5.26
C PRO A 7 -10.51 0.52 -4.31
N VAL A 8 -10.03 0.91 -3.13
CA VAL A 8 -9.69 0.05 -2.00
C VAL A 8 -10.92 -0.07 -1.11
N PHE A 9 -11.52 -1.27 -1.07
CA PHE A 9 -12.68 -1.60 -0.25
C PHE A 9 -12.28 -2.48 0.94
N ASP A 10 -11.34 -1.98 1.74
CA ASP A 10 -10.79 -2.67 2.91
C ASP A 10 -10.91 -1.79 4.15
N ALA A 11 -10.91 -2.41 5.33
CA ALA A 11 -10.83 -1.65 6.57
C ALA A 11 -9.45 -0.98 6.70
N THR A 12 -9.44 0.29 7.09
CA THR A 12 -8.23 1.10 7.26
C THR A 12 -8.03 1.52 8.72
N VAL A 13 -6.81 1.96 9.04
CA VAL A 13 -6.47 2.61 10.30
C VAL A 13 -5.68 3.87 10.01
N ILE A 14 -5.85 4.91 10.83
CA ILE A 14 -5.01 6.11 10.76
C ILE A 14 -3.91 5.98 11.82
N TYR A 15 -2.66 6.12 11.39
CA TYR A 15 -1.48 6.16 12.26
C TYR A 15 -0.60 7.33 11.84
N GLU A 16 -0.31 8.26 12.76
CA GLU A 16 0.51 9.47 12.49
C GLU A 16 0.07 10.24 11.22
N GLY A 17 -1.25 10.32 10.97
CA GLY A 17 -1.81 11.00 9.80
C GLY A 17 -1.74 10.20 8.49
N GLN A 18 -1.17 8.99 8.50
CA GLN A 18 -1.15 8.06 7.37
C GLN A 18 -2.31 7.08 7.48
N GLU A 19 -3.08 6.93 6.41
CA GLU A 19 -4.11 5.90 6.32
C GLU A 19 -3.46 4.61 5.78
N LEU A 20 -3.59 3.53 6.55
CA LEU A 20 -2.93 2.25 6.32
C LEU A 20 -3.96 1.12 6.28
N PHE A 21 -3.56 -0.02 5.70
CA PHE A 21 -4.39 -1.23 5.75
C PHE A 21 -4.52 -1.72 7.19
N LYS A 22 -5.74 -2.02 7.63
CA LYS A 22 -5.97 -2.61 8.96
C LYS A 22 -5.46 -4.04 9.06
N GLY A 23 -5.62 -4.82 7.98
CA GLY A 23 -5.27 -6.24 7.93
C GLY A 23 -4.09 -6.53 7.02
N GLN A 24 -3.16 -7.37 7.48
CA GLN A 24 -2.01 -7.82 6.69
C GLN A 24 -2.43 -8.56 5.41
N GLY A 25 -3.46 -9.41 5.48
CA GLY A 25 -3.95 -10.17 4.32
C GLY A 25 -4.48 -9.26 3.21
N ALA A 26 -5.28 -8.25 3.58
CA ALA A 26 -5.75 -7.23 2.64
C ALA A 26 -4.57 -6.47 2.01
N ALA A 27 -3.62 -6.01 2.83
CA ALA A 27 -2.41 -5.37 2.34
C ALA A 27 -1.62 -6.27 1.36
N GLY A 28 -1.55 -7.58 1.62
CA GLY A 28 -0.88 -8.56 0.77
C GLY A 28 -1.50 -8.68 -0.63
N VAL A 29 -2.83 -8.76 -0.70
CA VAL A 29 -3.54 -8.78 -1.99
C VAL A 29 -3.25 -7.52 -2.81
N TRP A 30 -3.17 -6.36 -2.17
CA TRP A 30 -2.83 -5.10 -2.83
C TRP A 30 -1.34 -5.01 -3.20
N ALA A 31 -0.44 -5.56 -2.38
CA ALA A 31 0.98 -5.67 -2.70
C ALA A 31 1.20 -6.51 -3.97
N GLU A 32 0.52 -7.66 -4.11
CA GLU A 32 0.61 -8.49 -5.31
C GLU A 32 0.11 -7.76 -6.56
N LYS A 33 -1.00 -7.03 -6.46
CA LYS A 33 -1.52 -6.23 -7.58
C LYS A 33 -0.57 -5.11 -7.97
N LEU A 34 -0.04 -4.39 -6.97
CA LEU A 34 0.90 -3.31 -7.22
C LEU A 34 2.20 -3.85 -7.84
N ALA A 35 2.74 -4.96 -7.32
CA ALA A 35 3.94 -5.60 -7.85
C ALA A 35 3.83 -5.95 -9.34
N ARG A 36 2.65 -6.40 -9.77
CA ARG A 36 2.38 -6.70 -11.19
C ARG A 36 2.30 -5.43 -12.04
N GLU A 37 1.75 -4.34 -11.52
CA GLU A 37 1.65 -3.06 -12.23
C GLU A 37 3.02 -2.41 -12.42
N ILE A 38 3.87 -2.41 -11.39
CA ILE A 38 5.18 -1.72 -11.39
C ILE A 38 6.35 -2.67 -11.71
N GLU A 39 6.05 -3.91 -12.09
CA GLU A 39 7.00 -4.97 -12.46
C GLU A 39 8.15 -5.15 -11.46
N THR A 40 7.87 -4.96 -10.17
CA THR A 40 8.86 -4.98 -9.08
C THR A 40 8.28 -5.70 -7.87
N PRO A 41 9.08 -6.46 -7.09
CA PRO A 41 8.61 -7.03 -5.83
C PRO A 41 8.07 -5.97 -4.87
N VAL A 42 6.85 -6.20 -4.38
CA VAL A 42 6.23 -5.40 -3.32
C VAL A 42 5.87 -6.34 -2.17
N THR A 43 6.26 -5.95 -0.97
CA THR A 43 5.99 -6.65 0.28
C THR A 43 5.06 -5.81 1.16
N VAL A 44 4.68 -6.34 2.33
CA VAL A 44 3.91 -5.62 3.34
C VAL A 44 4.76 -5.42 4.59
N GLN A 45 4.73 -4.21 5.14
CA GLN A 45 5.43 -3.87 6.38
C GLN A 45 4.44 -3.30 7.39
N LYS A 46 4.55 -3.73 8.64
CA LYS A 46 3.76 -3.17 9.75
C LYS A 46 4.30 -1.79 10.11
N ILE A 47 3.42 -0.80 10.19
CA ILE A 47 3.73 0.57 10.63
C ILE A 47 2.70 0.95 11.70
N GLY A 48 3.16 1.06 12.95
CA GLY A 48 2.28 1.28 14.10
C GLY A 48 1.20 0.20 14.22
N THR A 49 -0.06 0.62 14.10
CA THR A 49 -1.25 -0.24 14.19
C THR A 49 -1.75 -0.74 12.84
N GLY A 50 -1.10 -0.36 11.72
CA GLY A 50 -1.51 -0.71 10.36
C GLY A 50 -0.40 -1.35 9.54
N TRP A 51 -0.70 -1.55 8.26
CA TRP A 51 0.18 -2.16 7.26
C TRP A 51 0.30 -1.27 6.03
N ALA A 52 1.52 -1.11 5.53
CA ALA A 52 1.85 -0.43 4.29
C ALA A 52 2.43 -1.42 3.27
N LEU A 53 2.30 -1.10 1.99
CA LEU A 53 3.01 -1.77 0.91
C LEU A 53 4.41 -1.16 0.82
N CYS A 54 5.43 -1.97 0.56
CA CYS A 54 6.82 -1.53 0.48
C CYS A 54 7.53 -2.18 -0.69
N GLY A 55 8.28 -1.41 -1.46
CA GLY A 55 9.03 -1.89 -2.62
C GLY A 55 10.09 -0.89 -3.06
N THR A 56 10.89 -1.24 -4.06
CA THR A 56 12.00 -0.39 -4.54
C THR A 56 11.76 0.02 -5.97
N VAL A 57 11.48 1.29 -6.22
CA VAL A 57 11.24 1.82 -7.59
C VAL A 57 12.39 2.75 -7.94
N ASP A 58 13.02 2.51 -9.10
CA ASP A 58 14.18 3.28 -9.58
C ASP A 58 15.32 3.37 -8.54
N GLY A 59 15.54 2.29 -7.78
CA GLY A 59 16.57 2.22 -6.74
C GLY A 59 16.22 2.93 -5.42
N ALA A 60 15.02 3.53 -5.30
CA ALA A 60 14.57 4.17 -4.08
C ALA A 60 13.48 3.33 -3.38
N GLU A 61 13.59 3.20 -2.05
CA GLU A 61 12.51 2.62 -1.26
C GLU A 61 11.26 3.48 -1.34
N ARG A 62 10.13 2.85 -1.61
CA ARG A 62 8.81 3.45 -1.68
C ARG A 62 7.86 2.71 -0.75
N LYS A 63 6.99 3.48 -0.11
CA LYS A 63 5.91 2.95 0.72
C LYS A 63 4.59 3.45 0.16
N TRP A 64 3.56 2.62 0.22
CA TRP A 64 2.20 3.00 -0.16
C TRP A 64 1.22 2.63 0.94
N GLY A 65 0.32 3.56 1.21
CA GLY A 65 -0.83 3.38 2.07
C GLY A 65 -2.10 3.66 1.28
N ILE A 66 -3.11 4.12 1.99
CA ILE A 66 -4.41 4.47 1.42
C ILE A 66 -4.61 5.98 1.57
N HIS A 67 -5.37 6.58 0.68
CA HIS A 67 -5.91 7.91 0.85
C HIS A 67 -7.22 8.02 0.06
N GLY A 68 -8.33 8.24 0.76
CA GLY A 68 -9.64 8.36 0.11
C GLY A 68 -9.99 7.12 -0.71
N GLN A 69 -9.78 5.94 -0.12
CA GLN A 69 -10.04 4.63 -0.73
C GLN A 69 -9.18 4.33 -1.97
N ARG A 70 -7.97 4.89 -2.06
CA ARG A 70 -7.04 4.64 -3.17
C ARG A 70 -5.63 4.42 -2.66
N LEU A 71 -4.85 3.62 -3.37
CA LEU A 71 -3.42 3.53 -3.06
C LEU A 71 -2.74 4.88 -3.29
N LYS A 72 -1.93 5.30 -2.31
CA LYS A 72 -1.15 6.54 -2.39
C LYS A 72 0.25 6.30 -1.83
N GLN A 73 1.26 6.87 -2.48
CA GLN A 73 2.61 6.85 -1.96
C GLN A 73 2.68 7.64 -0.65
N LEU A 74 3.28 7.03 0.36
CA LEU A 74 3.62 7.66 1.63
C LEU A 74 4.96 8.38 1.46
N GLY A 75 5.11 9.51 2.14
CA GLY A 75 6.27 10.43 1.99
C GLY A 75 7.61 9.73 1.95
#